data_AF-A0AA38I6Z2-F1
#
_entry.id   AF-A0AA38I6Z2-F1
#
_cell.length_a   1.000
_cell.length_b   1.000
_cell.length_c   1.000
_cell.angle_alpha   90.00
_cell.angle_beta   90.00
_cell.angle_gamma   90.00
#
_symmetry.space_group_name_H-M   'P 1'
#
loop_
_entity.id
_entity.type
_entity.pdbx_description
1 polymer ?
#
loop_
_entity_poly.entity_id
_entity_poly.type
_entity_poly.pdbx_seq_one_letter_code
_entity_poly.pdbx_strand_id
1 'polypeptide(L)'
;MLTDHVLEDNGPLSPLVMSRLPPLDATPEEAHLLGYKPHRDDYEREYDMSAEQLVSSLQLDTAEDTDLEIALKLSMVDMYTRRLRERAKRKRIVRDYQLVAKFFSNQRKDSNKRPLTKEQRELRENMKVFSQFLTSSEHEQLIQSLEREKELRHRLSELTRYRSLGLTTQEEVLHQEQHMAYQKQQQMKQSKSGSSGYQISHQEQQLKNGKSEENQNLSEKRFTWPLSEEQDNNSCSSYNSNSDKISPPSPNALPLGSLLSQHEIQLCKSLNLQPVQYTTLKSLIIQENLLSPNRHRTLEIDINSSDVSVKDVVTHYLSYSGWLPGVSVV
;
A
#
# COMPACT_ATOMS: atom_id res chain seq x y z
N MET A 1 -41.12 0.41 -37.98
CA MET A 1 -40.26 0.01 -36.84
C MET A 1 -38.84 0.32 -37.25
N LEU A 2 -38.11 1.11 -36.47
CA LEU A 2 -36.67 1.29 -36.69
C LEU A 2 -35.99 0.00 -36.21
N THR A 3 -35.41 -0.75 -37.13
CA THR A 3 -34.62 -1.93 -36.79
C THR A 3 -33.20 -1.44 -36.53
N ASP A 4 -32.73 -1.59 -35.29
CA ASP A 4 -31.34 -1.31 -34.93
C ASP A 4 -30.46 -2.39 -35.57
N HIS A 5 -29.49 -1.97 -36.38
CA HIS A 5 -28.53 -2.83 -37.06
C HIS A 5 -27.16 -2.82 -36.37
N VAL A 6 -27.02 -2.16 -35.23
CA VAL A 6 -25.81 -2.23 -34.42
C VAL A 6 -25.72 -3.65 -33.84
N LEU A 7 -24.70 -4.41 -34.28
CA LEU A 7 -24.36 -5.69 -33.67
C LEU A 7 -24.21 -5.49 -32.17
N GLU A 8 -24.81 -6.37 -31.35
CA GLU A 8 -24.65 -6.30 -29.90
C GLU A 8 -23.16 -6.40 -29.55
N ASP A 9 -22.56 -5.25 -29.24
CA ASP A 9 -21.19 -5.16 -28.77
C ASP A 9 -21.15 -5.87 -27.42
N ASN A 10 -20.64 -7.10 -27.40
CA ASN A 10 -20.39 -7.88 -26.19
C ASN A 10 -18.92 -7.73 -25.73
N GLY A 11 -18.23 -6.71 -26.22
CA GLY A 11 -16.88 -6.39 -25.81
C GLY A 11 -16.81 -6.02 -24.31
N PRO A 12 -15.60 -5.94 -23.74
CA PRO A 12 -15.39 -5.60 -22.32
C PRO A 12 -15.87 -4.18 -21.96
N LEU A 13 -16.30 -3.38 -22.94
CA LEU A 13 -16.88 -2.03 -22.79
C LEU A 13 -18.35 -1.97 -23.20
N SER A 14 -18.97 -3.12 -23.46
CA SER A 14 -20.39 -3.21 -23.78
C SER A 14 -21.25 -2.48 -22.76
N PRO A 15 -22.27 -1.70 -23.18
CA PRO A 15 -23.25 -1.13 -22.27
C PRO A 15 -23.97 -2.17 -21.40
N LEU A 16 -24.01 -3.43 -21.84
CA LEU A 16 -24.60 -4.57 -21.12
C LEU A 16 -23.63 -5.19 -20.10
N VAL A 17 -22.32 -5.17 -20.37
CA VAL A 17 -21.28 -5.77 -19.52
C VAL A 17 -20.79 -4.78 -18.44
N MET A 18 -20.82 -3.48 -18.73
CA MET A 18 -20.50 -2.46 -17.73
C MET A 18 -21.62 -2.37 -16.70
N SER A 19 -21.37 -2.86 -15.47
CA SER A 19 -22.25 -2.63 -14.32
C SER A 19 -22.63 -1.14 -14.28
N ARG A 20 -23.93 -0.83 -14.38
CA ARG A 20 -24.39 0.56 -14.37
C ARG A 20 -24.04 1.17 -13.01
N LEU A 21 -22.99 2.00 -12.99
CA LEU A 21 -22.66 2.81 -11.83
C LEU A 21 -23.89 3.68 -11.48
N PRO A 22 -24.10 3.99 -10.19
CA PRO A 22 -25.14 4.92 -9.77
C PRO A 22 -25.07 6.21 -10.61
N PRO A 23 -26.22 6.83 -10.92
CA PRO A 23 -26.22 8.11 -11.62
C PRO A 23 -25.45 9.15 -10.83
N LEU A 24 -24.83 10.10 -11.54
CA LEU A 24 -24.13 11.20 -10.91
C LEU A 24 -25.11 12.02 -10.04
N ASP A 25 -24.78 12.20 -8.77
CA ASP A 25 -25.57 13.02 -7.86
C ASP A 25 -25.22 14.50 -8.07
N ALA A 26 -26.01 15.16 -8.91
CA ALA A 26 -25.88 16.59 -9.20
C ALA A 26 -27.29 17.20 -9.29
N THR A 27 -27.50 18.35 -8.63
CA THR A 27 -28.76 19.09 -8.79
C THR A 27 -28.88 19.59 -10.25
N PRO A 28 -30.09 19.86 -10.76
CA PRO A 28 -30.25 20.38 -12.13
C PRO A 28 -29.50 21.70 -12.35
N GLU A 29 -29.38 22.53 -11.31
CA GLU A 29 -28.59 23.78 -11.35
C GLU A 29 -27.09 23.51 -11.44
N GLU A 30 -26.57 22.57 -10.64
CA GLU A 30 -25.17 22.15 -10.67
C GLU A 30 -24.80 21.50 -12.00
N ALA A 31 -25.69 20.65 -12.51
CA ALA A 31 -25.55 20.03 -13.82
C ALA A 31 -25.47 21.10 -14.92
N HIS A 32 -26.34 22.12 -14.87
CA HIS A 32 -26.30 23.23 -15.82
C HIS A 32 -24.97 24.01 -15.75
N LEU A 33 -24.48 24.33 -14.54
CA LEU A 33 -23.21 25.02 -14.34
C LEU A 33 -22.01 24.24 -14.92
N LEU A 34 -22.07 22.92 -14.89
CA LEU A 34 -21.04 22.04 -15.43
C LEU A 34 -21.24 21.71 -16.93
N GLY A 35 -22.34 22.14 -17.55
CA GLY A 35 -22.74 21.67 -18.87
C GLY A 35 -23.00 20.16 -18.92
N TYR A 36 -23.28 19.53 -17.78
CA TYR A 36 -23.61 18.12 -17.67
C TYR A 36 -25.07 17.88 -18.09
N LYS A 37 -25.31 16.82 -18.86
CA LYS A 37 -26.62 16.42 -19.40
C LYS A 37 -27.03 15.08 -18.76
N PRO A 38 -27.83 15.10 -17.67
CA PRO A 38 -28.11 13.91 -16.85
C PRO A 38 -28.71 12.73 -17.62
N HIS A 39 -29.60 12.99 -18.59
CA HIS A 39 -30.28 11.92 -19.34
C HIS A 39 -29.37 11.12 -20.28
N ARG A 40 -28.19 11.66 -20.62
CA ARG A 40 -27.22 11.02 -21.52
C ARG A 40 -25.85 10.77 -20.87
N ASP A 41 -25.70 11.13 -19.59
CA ASP A 41 -24.44 11.00 -18.82
C ASP A 41 -23.25 11.64 -19.57
N ASP A 42 -23.43 12.86 -20.07
CA ASP A 42 -22.46 13.52 -20.95
C ASP A 42 -22.28 15.01 -20.65
N TYR A 43 -21.10 15.55 -20.98
CA TYR A 43 -20.74 16.95 -20.76
C TYR A 43 -20.73 17.71 -22.09
N GLU A 44 -21.11 18.97 -22.09
CA GLU A 44 -20.98 19.85 -23.27
C GLU A 44 -19.53 20.01 -23.73
N ARG A 45 -18.58 19.99 -22.78
CA ARG A 45 -17.15 20.01 -23.07
C ARG A 45 -16.49 18.81 -22.42
N GLU A 46 -16.10 17.84 -23.23
CA GLU A 46 -15.43 16.64 -22.75
C GLU A 46 -13.94 16.86 -22.48
N TYR A 47 -13.34 15.88 -21.79
CA TYR A 47 -11.89 15.81 -21.65
C TYR A 47 -11.23 15.54 -23.01
N ASP A 48 -10.22 16.35 -23.34
CA ASP A 48 -9.42 16.27 -24.57
C ASP A 48 -10.27 16.28 -25.87
N MET A 49 -10.99 17.38 -26.10
CA MET A 49 -11.69 17.66 -27.37
C MET A 49 -10.76 17.80 -28.60
N SER A 50 -9.45 17.78 -28.39
CA SER A 50 -8.48 17.82 -29.50
C SER A 50 -8.28 16.44 -30.12
N ALA A 51 -8.70 15.37 -29.44
CA ALA A 51 -8.54 14.00 -29.90
C ALA A 51 -9.20 13.78 -31.27
N GLU A 52 -10.36 14.41 -31.51
CA GLU A 52 -11.12 14.35 -32.75
C GLU A 52 -10.33 14.91 -33.95
N GLN A 53 -9.34 15.80 -33.71
CA GLN A 53 -8.48 16.33 -34.77
C GLN A 53 -7.57 15.24 -35.38
N LEU A 54 -7.27 14.16 -34.64
CA LEU A 54 -6.44 13.06 -35.14
C LEU A 54 -7.11 12.29 -36.28
N VAL A 55 -8.45 12.32 -36.31
CA VAL A 55 -9.26 11.57 -37.27
C VAL A 55 -10.07 12.48 -38.21
N SER A 56 -10.04 13.80 -38.01
CA SER A 56 -10.86 14.75 -38.77
C SER A 56 -10.52 14.80 -40.26
N SER A 57 -9.25 14.58 -40.62
CA SER A 57 -8.78 14.53 -42.01
C SER A 57 -8.49 13.13 -42.51
N LEU A 58 -8.89 12.09 -41.76
CA LEU A 58 -8.61 10.70 -42.12
C LEU A 58 -9.55 10.26 -43.24
N GLN A 59 -8.98 9.92 -44.39
CA GLN A 59 -9.69 9.34 -45.54
C GLN A 59 -9.31 7.87 -45.65
N LEU A 60 -10.27 6.97 -45.86
CA LEU A 60 -10.06 5.52 -45.93
C LEU A 60 -10.36 5.05 -47.35
N ASP A 61 -9.31 4.78 -48.13
CA ASP A 61 -9.43 4.31 -49.52
C ASP A 61 -8.77 2.94 -49.62
N THR A 62 -9.43 1.93 -49.05
CA THR A 62 -8.88 0.58 -48.88
C THR A 62 -8.50 -0.14 -50.18
N ALA A 63 -8.91 0.38 -51.34
CA ALA A 63 -8.57 -0.17 -52.65
C ALA A 63 -7.29 0.44 -53.26
N GLU A 64 -6.97 1.69 -52.90
CA GLU A 64 -5.86 2.46 -53.47
C GLU A 64 -4.72 2.67 -52.46
N ASP A 65 -5.03 2.58 -51.16
CA ASP A 65 -4.07 2.77 -50.09
C ASP A 65 -2.99 1.68 -50.11
N THR A 66 -1.73 2.10 -50.03
CA THR A 66 -0.60 1.18 -49.85
C THR A 66 -0.62 0.59 -48.43
N ASP A 67 -0.09 -0.61 -48.22
CA ASP A 67 0.02 -1.23 -46.88
C ASP A 67 0.62 -0.29 -45.82
N LEU A 68 1.59 0.54 -46.20
CA LEU A 68 2.19 1.56 -45.32
C LEU A 68 1.19 2.65 -44.91
N GLU A 69 0.36 3.11 -45.85
CA GLU A 69 -0.67 4.12 -45.61
C GLU A 69 -1.78 3.53 -44.73
N ILE A 70 -2.20 2.30 -44.99
CA ILE A 70 -3.14 1.56 -44.14
C ILE A 70 -2.58 1.46 -42.71
N ALA A 71 -1.33 1.05 -42.54
CA ALA A 71 -0.69 0.95 -41.22
C ALA A 71 -0.61 2.31 -40.51
N LEU A 72 -0.29 3.39 -41.23
CA LEU A 72 -0.27 4.73 -40.68
C LEU A 72 -1.68 5.17 -40.24
N LYS A 73 -2.70 4.97 -41.07
CA LYS A 73 -4.09 5.30 -40.76
C LYS A 73 -4.58 4.50 -39.53
N LEU A 74 -4.27 3.22 -39.45
CA LEU A 74 -4.56 2.39 -38.28
C LEU A 74 -3.87 2.92 -37.01
N SER A 75 -2.62 3.38 -37.11
CA SER A 75 -1.92 3.98 -35.97
C SER A 75 -2.59 5.28 -35.47
N MET A 76 -3.11 6.10 -36.40
CA MET A 76 -3.87 7.31 -36.06
C MET A 76 -5.17 6.97 -35.34
N VAL A 77 -5.90 5.96 -35.82
CA VAL A 77 -7.13 5.46 -35.17
C VAL A 77 -6.83 4.87 -33.80
N ASP A 78 -5.73 4.13 -33.63
CA ASP A 78 -5.32 3.60 -32.33
C ASP A 78 -4.99 4.73 -31.34
N MET A 79 -4.25 5.76 -31.78
CA MET A 79 -3.99 6.95 -30.95
C MET A 79 -5.29 7.64 -30.50
N TYR A 80 -6.26 7.80 -31.41
CA TYR A 80 -7.58 8.33 -31.09
C TYR A 80 -8.34 7.44 -30.10
N THR A 81 -8.35 6.13 -30.34
CA THR A 81 -9.02 5.13 -29.48
C THR A 81 -8.46 5.16 -28.06
N ARG A 82 -7.13 5.27 -27.89
CA ARG A 82 -6.50 5.41 -26.57
C ARG A 82 -6.98 6.65 -25.83
N ARG A 83 -7.13 7.79 -26.53
CA ARG A 83 -7.66 9.04 -25.93
C ARG A 83 -9.13 8.90 -25.54
N LEU A 84 -9.96 8.24 -26.37
CA LEU A 84 -11.35 7.95 -26.02
C LEU A 84 -11.48 7.04 -24.80
N ARG A 85 -10.64 5.99 -24.69
CA ARG A 85 -10.62 5.10 -23.51
C ARG A 85 -10.32 5.88 -22.24
N GLU A 86 -9.35 6.79 -22.31
CA GLU A 86 -8.98 7.61 -21.17
C GLU A 86 -10.09 8.62 -20.80
N ARG A 87 -10.79 9.19 -21.79
CA ARG A 87 -11.98 10.03 -21.57
C ARG A 87 -13.10 9.23 -20.87
N ALA A 88 -13.39 8.03 -21.36
CA ALA A 88 -14.38 7.13 -20.76
C ALA A 88 -13.98 6.73 -19.32
N LYS A 89 -12.70 6.44 -19.09
CA LYS A 89 -12.15 6.15 -17.76
C LYS A 89 -12.36 7.32 -16.80
N ARG A 90 -12.08 8.56 -17.22
CA ARG A 90 -12.33 9.75 -16.39
C ARG A 90 -13.80 9.93 -16.05
N LYS A 91 -14.70 9.81 -17.03
CA LYS A 91 -16.16 9.86 -16.79
C LYS A 91 -16.60 8.80 -15.78
N ARG A 92 -16.08 7.58 -15.91
CA ARG A 92 -16.34 6.48 -14.97
C ARG A 92 -15.91 6.86 -13.55
N ILE A 93 -14.68 7.34 -13.36
CA ILE A 93 -14.15 7.73 -12.05
C ILE A 93 -14.97 8.87 -11.44
N VAL A 94 -15.30 9.90 -12.22
CA VAL A 94 -16.11 11.04 -11.75
C VAL A 94 -17.45 10.59 -11.18
N ARG A 95 -18.11 9.65 -11.87
CA ARG A 95 -19.39 9.09 -11.47
C ARG A 95 -19.28 8.15 -10.28
N ASP A 96 -18.39 7.17 -10.33
CA ASP A 96 -18.21 6.17 -9.27
C ASP A 96 -17.90 6.84 -7.92
N TYR A 97 -16.94 7.77 -7.92
CA TYR A 97 -16.55 8.49 -6.71
C TYR A 97 -17.45 9.68 -6.37
N GLN A 98 -18.48 9.95 -7.17
CA GLN A 98 -19.38 11.09 -7.03
C GLN A 98 -18.61 12.41 -6.82
N LEU A 99 -17.60 12.65 -7.66
CA LEU A 99 -16.67 13.77 -7.49
C LEU A 99 -17.37 15.13 -7.61
N VAL A 100 -18.42 15.22 -8.43
CA VAL A 100 -19.24 16.44 -8.56
C VAL A 100 -20.00 16.74 -7.28
N ALA A 101 -20.70 15.76 -6.71
CA ALA A 101 -21.38 15.90 -5.43
C ALA A 101 -20.41 16.29 -4.31
N LYS A 102 -19.23 15.63 -4.26
CA LYS A 102 -18.17 15.94 -3.30
C LYS A 102 -17.61 17.35 -3.48
N PHE A 103 -17.47 17.83 -4.72
CA PHE A 103 -17.00 19.18 -5.00
C PHE A 103 -17.96 20.24 -4.49
N PHE A 104 -19.26 20.14 -4.79
CA PHE A 104 -20.25 21.12 -4.35
C PHE A 104 -20.52 21.04 -2.84
N SER A 105 -20.59 19.83 -2.25
CA SER A 105 -20.73 19.68 -0.79
C SER A 105 -19.55 20.28 -0.01
N ASN A 106 -18.33 20.16 -0.52
CA ASN A 106 -17.16 20.80 0.09
C ASN A 106 -17.23 22.33 0.03
N GLN A 107 -17.79 22.91 -1.04
CA GLN A 107 -18.02 24.36 -1.12
C GLN A 107 -19.09 24.85 -0.14
N ARG A 108 -20.12 24.04 0.09
CA ARG A 108 -21.22 24.36 1.02
C ARG A 108 -20.83 24.31 2.50
N LYS A 109 -19.58 23.91 2.83
CA LYS A 109 -19.07 23.80 4.21
C LYS A 109 -20.03 23.03 5.13
N ASP A 110 -20.47 21.84 4.72
CA ASP A 110 -21.16 20.95 5.64
C ASP A 110 -20.21 20.54 6.78
N SER A 111 -20.31 21.23 7.92
CA SER A 111 -19.43 21.11 9.09
C SER A 111 -19.64 19.81 9.87
N ASN A 112 -20.48 18.90 9.38
CA ASN A 112 -20.89 17.69 10.10
C ASN A 112 -19.87 16.55 9.99
N LYS A 113 -18.80 16.71 9.21
CA LYS A 113 -17.72 15.71 9.14
C LYS A 113 -16.69 16.00 10.22
N ARG A 114 -16.46 15.01 11.12
CA ARG A 114 -15.36 15.08 12.09
C ARG A 114 -14.07 15.42 11.33
N PRO A 115 -13.29 16.40 11.80
CA PRO A 115 -12.03 16.74 11.16
C PRO A 115 -11.13 15.50 11.21
N LEU A 116 -10.69 15.04 10.04
CA LEU A 116 -9.72 13.94 9.96
C LEU A 116 -8.42 14.38 10.62
N THR A 117 -7.80 13.45 11.34
CA THR A 117 -6.44 13.65 11.86
C THR A 117 -5.46 13.87 10.70
N LYS A 118 -4.33 14.55 10.97
CA LYS A 118 -3.29 14.78 9.95
C LYS A 118 -2.87 13.48 9.27
N GLU A 119 -2.72 12.42 10.06
CA GLU A 119 -2.30 11.10 9.60
C GLU A 119 -3.37 10.39 8.75
N GLN A 120 -4.65 10.46 9.14
CA GLN A 120 -5.73 9.92 8.30
C GLN A 120 -5.85 10.66 6.96
N ARG A 121 -5.61 11.97 6.96
CA ARG A 121 -5.59 12.76 5.73
C ARG A 121 -4.45 12.33 4.82
N GLU A 122 -3.25 12.18 5.36
CA GLU A 122 -2.07 11.72 4.63
C GLU A 122 -2.26 10.31 4.07
N LEU A 123 -2.80 9.37 4.85
CA LEU A 123 -3.15 8.03 4.37
C LEU A 123 -4.10 8.11 3.16
N ARG A 124 -5.17 8.92 3.26
CA ARG A 124 -6.15 9.07 2.18
C ARG A 124 -5.54 9.67 0.92
N GLU A 125 -4.68 10.68 1.04
CA GLU A 125 -3.93 11.24 -0.09
C GLU A 125 -3.04 10.19 -0.75
N ASN A 126 -2.26 9.44 0.04
CA ASN A 126 -1.38 8.38 -0.46
C ASN A 126 -2.18 7.27 -1.16
N MET A 127 -3.38 6.95 -0.67
CA MET A 127 -4.23 5.92 -1.25
C MET A 127 -5.01 6.39 -2.50
N LYS A 128 -4.99 7.68 -2.86
CA LYS A 128 -5.71 8.17 -4.06
C LYS A 128 -5.24 7.51 -5.35
N VAL A 129 -3.98 7.08 -5.44
CA VAL A 129 -3.43 6.41 -6.63
C VAL A 129 -4.19 5.12 -6.98
N PHE A 130 -4.81 4.47 -5.99
CA PHE A 130 -5.58 3.24 -6.20
C PHE A 130 -7.01 3.51 -6.69
N SER A 131 -7.47 4.77 -6.69
CA SER A 131 -8.82 5.12 -7.14
C SER A 131 -9.09 4.86 -8.63
N GLN A 132 -8.03 4.67 -9.42
CA GLN A 132 -8.16 4.31 -10.82
C GLN A 132 -8.42 2.83 -11.07
N PHE A 133 -8.20 1.99 -10.05
CA PHE A 133 -8.30 0.52 -10.14
C PHE A 133 -9.43 -0.06 -9.32
N LEU A 134 -9.82 0.64 -8.25
CA LEU A 134 -10.89 0.24 -7.34
C LEU A 134 -12.15 1.06 -7.60
N THR A 135 -13.30 0.48 -7.33
CA THR A 135 -14.55 1.25 -7.23
C THR A 135 -14.54 2.15 -5.99
N SER A 136 -15.46 3.13 -5.92
CA SER A 136 -15.54 4.00 -4.75
C SER A 136 -15.78 3.22 -3.46
N SER A 137 -16.62 2.18 -3.50
CA SER A 137 -16.91 1.34 -2.33
C SER A 137 -15.69 0.55 -1.88
N GLU A 138 -15.01 -0.13 -2.81
CA GLU A 138 -13.81 -0.93 -2.51
C GLU A 138 -12.67 -0.05 -1.99
N HIS A 139 -12.49 1.14 -2.55
CA HIS A 139 -11.48 2.09 -2.10
C HIS A 139 -11.75 2.61 -0.69
N GLU A 140 -13.00 2.92 -0.37
CA GLU A 140 -13.39 3.32 0.98
C GLU A 140 -13.23 2.18 1.99
N GLN A 141 -13.57 0.95 1.61
CA GLN A 141 -13.34 -0.25 2.43
C GLN A 141 -11.85 -0.49 2.68
N LEU A 142 -11.00 -0.32 1.67
CA LEU A 142 -9.55 -0.43 1.82
C LEU A 142 -9.03 0.57 2.84
N ILE A 143 -9.41 1.85 2.71
CA ILE A 143 -8.99 2.90 3.65
C ILE A 143 -9.45 2.57 5.07
N GLN A 144 -10.71 2.18 5.25
CA GLN A 144 -11.24 1.80 6.58
C GLN A 144 -10.50 0.60 7.17
N SER A 145 -10.14 -0.38 6.34
CA SER A 145 -9.39 -1.56 6.77
C SER A 145 -7.99 -1.19 7.24
N LEU A 146 -7.29 -0.32 6.51
CA LEU A 146 -5.96 0.18 6.90
C LEU A 146 -6.00 1.03 8.17
N GLU A 147 -7.01 1.89 8.32
CA GLU A 147 -7.22 2.67 9.55
C GLU A 147 -7.47 1.73 10.75
N ARG A 148 -8.32 0.71 10.58
CA ARG A 148 -8.62 -0.30 11.60
C ARG A 148 -7.41 -1.15 11.95
N GLU A 149 -6.66 -1.62 10.96
CA GLU A 149 -5.45 -2.41 11.17
C GLU A 149 -4.45 -1.63 12.03
N LYS A 150 -4.26 -0.35 11.72
CA LYS A 150 -3.37 0.52 12.47
C LYS A 150 -3.83 0.73 13.92
N GLU A 151 -5.13 0.93 14.14
CA GLU A 151 -5.71 0.99 15.49
C GLU A 151 -5.47 -0.30 16.27
N LEU A 152 -5.67 -1.46 15.63
CA LEU A 152 -5.43 -2.76 16.25
C LEU A 152 -3.96 -3.00 16.57
N ARG A 153 -3.03 -2.62 15.69
CA ARG A 153 -1.58 -2.69 15.94
C ARG A 153 -1.17 -1.81 17.12
N HIS A 154 -1.73 -0.60 17.21
CA HIS A 154 -1.51 0.27 18.37
C HIS A 154 -2.05 -0.37 19.64
N ARG A 155 -3.31 -0.85 19.61
CA ARG A 155 -3.95 -1.51 20.75
C ARG A 155 -3.17 -2.73 21.24
N LEU A 156 -2.69 -3.56 20.32
CA LEU A 156 -1.87 -4.72 20.63
C LEU A 156 -0.55 -4.32 21.31
N SER A 157 0.07 -3.24 20.85
CA SER A 157 1.31 -2.72 21.43
C SER A 157 1.08 -2.21 22.86
N GLU A 158 -0.05 -1.53 23.11
CA GLU A 158 -0.45 -1.11 24.45
C GLU A 158 -0.71 -2.30 25.39
N LEU A 159 -1.46 -3.30 24.92
CA LEU A 159 -1.75 -4.51 25.71
C LEU A 159 -0.47 -5.30 26.02
N THR A 160 0.46 -5.37 25.06
CA THR A 160 1.77 -6.00 25.27
C THR A 160 2.57 -5.25 26.33
N ARG A 161 2.55 -3.91 26.29
CA ARG A 161 3.16 -3.06 27.32
C ARG A 161 2.50 -3.29 28.69
N TYR A 162 1.18 -3.34 28.78
CA TYR A 162 0.48 -3.60 30.04
C TYR A 162 0.81 -4.97 30.62
N ARG A 163 0.90 -6.00 29.78
CA ARG A 163 1.36 -7.32 30.20
C ARG A 163 2.78 -7.28 30.75
N SER A 164 3.68 -6.52 30.13
CA SER A 164 5.05 -6.36 30.65
C SER A 164 5.12 -5.61 31.99
N LEU A 165 4.10 -4.81 32.32
CA LEU A 165 3.95 -4.13 33.61
C LEU A 165 3.25 -5.01 34.67
N GLY A 166 2.94 -6.26 34.35
CA GLY A 166 2.30 -7.22 35.26
C GLY A 166 0.77 -7.11 35.33
N LEU A 167 0.14 -6.30 34.48
CA LEU A 167 -1.32 -6.20 34.40
C LEU A 167 -1.82 -7.39 33.59
N THR A 168 -2.59 -8.26 34.23
CA THR A 168 -3.04 -9.52 33.62
C THR A 168 -4.54 -9.59 33.49
N THR A 169 -5.27 -8.75 34.22
CA THR A 169 -6.74 -8.69 34.14
C THR A 169 -7.22 -7.53 33.28
N GLN A 170 -8.38 -7.71 32.64
CA GLN A 170 -9.00 -6.67 31.83
C GLN A 170 -9.40 -5.44 32.67
N GLU A 171 -9.78 -5.66 33.92
CA GLU A 171 -10.22 -4.60 34.85
C GLU A 171 -9.06 -3.68 35.27
N GLU A 172 -7.88 -4.25 35.53
CA GLU A 172 -6.65 -3.50 35.82
C GLU A 172 -6.24 -2.60 34.65
N VAL A 173 -6.32 -3.11 33.41
CA VAL A 173 -6.03 -2.34 32.19
C VAL A 173 -6.97 -1.15 32.05
N LEU A 174 -8.26 -1.35 32.26
CA LEU A 174 -9.27 -0.27 32.20
C LEU A 174 -9.02 0.79 33.29
N HIS A 175 -8.71 0.38 34.51
CA HIS A 175 -8.39 1.31 35.60
C HIS A 175 -7.14 2.13 35.29
N GLN A 176 -6.10 1.50 34.74
CA GLN A 176 -4.88 2.19 34.34
C GLN A 176 -5.10 3.17 33.19
N GLU A 177 -5.91 2.81 32.19
CA GLU A 177 -6.30 3.72 31.09
C GLU A 177 -7.08 4.92 31.61
N GLN A 178 -8.04 4.70 32.53
CA GLN A 178 -8.80 5.77 33.16
C GLN A 178 -7.90 6.71 33.96
N HIS A 179 -6.97 6.17 34.75
CA HIS A 179 -6.02 6.97 35.52
C HIS A 179 -5.10 7.81 34.61
N MET A 180 -4.58 7.21 33.52
CA MET A 180 -3.75 7.90 32.53
C MET A 180 -4.54 8.98 31.78
N ALA A 181 -5.79 8.72 31.41
CA ALA A 181 -6.68 9.69 30.76
C ALA A 181 -7.00 10.88 31.68
N TYR A 182 -7.31 10.61 32.95
CA TYR A 182 -7.57 11.62 33.96
C TYR A 182 -6.33 12.51 34.20
N GLN A 183 -5.15 11.91 34.32
CA GLN A 183 -3.89 12.64 34.49
C GLN A 183 -3.57 13.53 33.27
N LYS A 184 -3.78 13.03 32.05
CA LYS A 184 -3.62 13.83 30.81
C LYS A 184 -4.58 15.01 30.77
N GLN A 185 -5.83 14.81 31.20
CA GLN A 185 -6.82 15.88 31.26
C GLN A 185 -6.49 16.94 32.32
N GLN A 186 -5.91 16.55 33.46
CA GLN A 186 -5.42 17.48 34.48
C GLN A 186 -4.23 18.31 33.98
N GLN A 187 -3.26 17.69 33.31
CA GLN A 187 -2.12 18.42 32.71
C GLN A 187 -2.59 19.44 31.67
N MET A 188 -3.58 19.09 30.85
CA MET A 188 -4.17 20.02 29.87
C MET A 188 -4.96 21.17 30.50
N LYS A 189 -5.50 20.99 31.71
CA LYS A 189 -6.15 22.06 32.49
C LYS A 189 -5.11 22.98 33.12
N GLN A 190 -4.02 22.42 33.66
CA GLN A 190 -2.93 23.21 34.24
C GLN A 190 -2.17 24.01 33.16
N SER A 191 -1.96 23.46 31.97
CA SER A 191 -1.31 24.19 30.86
C SER A 191 -2.18 25.31 30.26
N LYS A 192 -3.51 25.24 30.40
CA LYS A 192 -4.43 26.33 30.03
C LYS A 192 -4.62 27.39 31.12
N SER A 193 -4.25 27.10 32.37
CA SER A 193 -4.48 27.99 33.52
C SER A 193 -3.20 28.51 34.18
N GLY A 194 -2.02 28.25 33.61
CA GLY A 194 -0.72 28.58 34.19
C GLY A 194 0.13 29.50 33.30
N SER A 195 -0.39 30.65 32.89
CA SER A 195 0.43 31.82 32.54
C SER A 195 0.27 32.87 33.64
N SER A 196 0.87 32.60 34.79
CA SER A 196 1.17 33.61 35.79
C SER A 196 2.45 33.16 36.48
N GLY A 197 3.50 33.95 36.28
CA GLY A 197 4.86 33.59 36.62
C GLY A 197 5.07 33.37 38.11
N TYR A 198 5.85 32.34 38.43
CA TYR A 198 6.71 32.39 39.59
C TYR A 198 8.11 32.01 39.16
N GLN A 199 8.99 32.99 39.30
CA GLN A 199 10.42 32.86 39.10
C GLN A 199 10.99 32.00 40.22
N ILE A 200 11.70 30.93 39.86
CA ILE A 200 12.70 30.34 40.74
C ILE A 200 14.05 30.78 40.20
N SER A 201 14.61 31.74 40.92
CA SER A 201 15.98 32.21 40.83
C SER A 201 16.94 31.06 41.14
N HIS A 202 17.69 30.60 40.13
CA HIS A 202 19.03 30.07 40.37
C HIS A 202 20.03 30.95 39.62
N GLN A 203 20.96 31.45 40.44
CA GLN A 203 21.95 32.46 40.17
C GLN A 203 22.93 32.00 39.09
N GLU A 204 23.12 32.87 38.09
CA GLU A 204 24.16 32.80 37.07
C GLU A 204 25.57 32.68 37.66
N GLN A 205 26.39 31.84 37.03
CA GLN A 205 27.77 32.23 36.73
C GLN A 205 27.97 32.17 35.21
N GLN A 206 27.95 33.37 34.63
CA GLN A 206 28.29 33.68 33.25
C GLN A 206 29.77 33.43 32.98
N LEU A 207 30.08 32.79 31.84
CA LEU A 207 31.13 33.27 30.95
C LEU A 207 30.63 33.17 29.49
N LYS A 208 30.40 34.37 28.92
CA LYS A 208 30.33 34.85 27.53
C LYS A 208 30.85 33.84 26.47
N ASN A 209 30.31 33.68 25.25
CA ASN A 209 29.86 34.69 24.30
C ASN A 209 29.21 34.04 23.03
N GLY A 210 28.07 34.57 22.56
CA GLY A 210 27.76 34.82 21.13
C GLY A 210 27.42 33.69 20.13
N LYS A 211 26.11 33.62 19.78
CA LYS A 211 25.49 33.39 18.43
C LYS A 211 25.93 32.13 17.64
N SER A 212 25.08 31.23 17.18
CA SER A 212 23.80 31.40 16.47
C SER A 212 23.04 30.06 16.41
N GLU A 213 21.75 30.16 16.14
CA GLU A 213 20.77 29.09 15.95
C GLU A 213 21.23 27.98 14.99
N GLU A 214 21.07 26.71 15.39
CA GLU A 214 20.68 25.63 14.48
C GLU A 214 20.24 24.37 15.24
N ASN A 215 19.16 23.78 14.73
CA ASN A 215 18.49 22.58 15.21
C ASN A 215 19.45 21.38 15.36
N GLN A 216 19.43 20.75 16.54
CA GLN A 216 20.00 19.40 16.72
C GLN A 216 18.94 18.46 17.29
N ASN A 217 18.31 17.72 16.38
CA ASN A 217 17.67 16.45 16.64
C ASN A 217 18.74 15.46 17.13
N LEU A 218 18.65 15.06 18.39
CA LEU A 218 19.46 13.98 18.95
C LEU A 218 18.79 12.63 18.64
N SER A 219 19.40 11.97 17.66
CA SER A 219 19.73 10.55 17.59
C SER A 219 18.66 9.52 17.97
N GLU A 220 18.17 8.88 16.91
CA GLU A 220 17.78 7.48 16.80
C GLU A 220 18.38 6.57 17.88
N LYS A 221 17.53 6.06 18.77
CA LYS A 221 17.80 4.80 19.47
C LYS A 221 17.03 3.68 18.79
N ARG A 222 17.76 2.91 17.98
CA ARG A 222 17.41 1.53 17.64
C ARG A 222 17.23 0.76 18.94
N PHE A 223 16.05 0.19 19.14
CA PHE A 223 15.86 -0.88 20.13
C PHE A 223 15.56 -2.17 19.37
N THR A 224 16.56 -3.04 19.39
CA THR A 224 16.52 -4.44 19.02
C THR A 224 15.62 -5.20 19.99
N TRP A 225 14.65 -5.93 19.46
CA TRP A 225 13.87 -6.92 20.23
C TRP A 225 14.74 -8.14 20.53
N PRO A 226 14.70 -8.70 21.77
CA PRO A 226 15.19 -10.04 22.00
C PRO A 226 14.14 -11.06 21.54
N LEU A 227 14.62 -12.05 20.79
CA LEU A 227 13.92 -13.27 20.43
C LEU A 227 13.88 -14.17 21.68
N SER A 228 12.69 -14.47 22.18
CA SER A 228 12.48 -15.59 23.10
C SER A 228 11.53 -16.56 22.42
N GLU A 229 12.08 -17.74 22.13
CA GLU A 229 11.38 -18.95 21.72
C GLU A 229 10.51 -19.42 22.89
N GLU A 230 9.19 -19.49 22.70
CA GLU A 230 8.38 -20.57 23.27
C GLU A 230 7.26 -20.91 22.28
N GLN A 231 7.27 -22.19 21.89
CA GLN A 231 6.19 -22.88 21.20
C GLN A 231 4.97 -22.95 22.13
N ASP A 232 3.81 -22.52 21.67
CA ASP A 232 2.72 -23.45 21.30
C ASP A 232 1.44 -22.71 20.92
N ASN A 233 0.85 -23.19 19.82
CA ASN A 233 -0.37 -22.70 19.23
C ASN A 233 -1.60 -23.11 20.06
N ASN A 234 -2.29 -22.10 20.59
CA ASN A 234 -3.74 -21.97 20.52
C ASN A 234 -4.22 -22.14 19.06
N SER A 235 -5.42 -22.60 18.70
CA SER A 235 -6.57 -23.13 19.43
C SER A 235 -7.59 -23.60 18.36
N CYS A 236 -8.74 -24.09 18.86
CA CYS A 236 -10.06 -24.10 18.22
C CYS A 236 -10.25 -24.84 16.88
N SER A 237 -10.77 -26.06 17.02
CA SER A 237 -11.73 -26.63 16.08
C SER A 237 -13.08 -25.90 16.18
N SER A 238 -13.67 -25.61 15.03
CA SER A 238 -15.12 -25.55 14.84
C SER A 238 -15.50 -26.10 13.46
N TYR A 239 -15.96 -27.36 13.46
CA TYR A 239 -17.05 -27.95 12.64
C TYR A 239 -17.46 -27.25 11.34
N ASN A 240 -17.30 -27.92 10.18
CA ASN A 240 -18.34 -28.82 9.65
C ASN A 240 -17.84 -29.71 8.49
N SER A 241 -18.41 -30.90 8.43
CA SER A 241 -17.99 -32.10 7.69
C SER A 241 -18.18 -32.05 6.17
N ASN A 242 -17.26 -32.69 5.43
CA ASN A 242 -17.54 -33.94 4.71
C ASN A 242 -16.25 -34.62 4.23
N SER A 243 -16.27 -35.95 4.30
CA SER A 243 -15.20 -36.92 4.07
C SER A 243 -14.71 -36.97 2.63
N ASP A 244 -13.39 -37.04 2.43
CA ASP A 244 -12.75 -38.13 1.69
C ASP A 244 -11.22 -38.09 1.86
N LYS A 245 -10.61 -39.28 1.83
CA LYS A 245 -9.23 -39.61 2.24
C LYS A 245 -8.15 -38.78 1.50
N ILE A 246 -7.28 -38.09 2.24
CA ILE A 246 -6.12 -37.36 1.71
C ILE A 246 -4.83 -37.88 2.35
N SER A 247 -3.96 -38.44 1.50
CA SER A 247 -2.52 -38.60 1.71
C SER A 247 -1.83 -37.22 1.80
N PRO A 248 -0.76 -37.04 2.59
CA PRO A 248 -0.15 -35.72 2.80
C PRO A 248 0.35 -35.10 1.48
N PRO A 249 0.04 -33.82 1.20
CA PRO A 249 0.43 -33.16 -0.05
C PRO A 249 1.91 -32.75 -0.04
N SER A 250 2.51 -32.84 -1.23
CA SER A 250 3.90 -32.51 -1.56
C SER A 250 4.26 -31.04 -1.26
N PRO A 251 5.51 -30.73 -0.84
CA PRO A 251 5.98 -29.41 -0.38
C PRO A 251 5.99 -28.26 -1.41
N ASN A 252 5.33 -28.41 -2.56
CA ASN A 252 5.26 -27.39 -3.62
C ASN A 252 4.02 -26.48 -3.55
N ALA A 253 3.16 -26.61 -2.53
CA ALA A 253 1.87 -25.92 -2.45
C ALA A 253 1.85 -24.67 -1.54
N LEU A 254 2.97 -23.92 -1.47
CA LEU A 254 3.00 -22.60 -0.82
C LEU A 254 3.22 -21.49 -1.87
N PRO A 255 2.53 -20.34 -1.80
CA PRO A 255 2.56 -19.27 -2.82
C PRO A 255 3.94 -18.66 -3.10
N LEU A 256 4.94 -18.94 -2.27
CA LEU A 256 6.32 -18.45 -2.41
C LEU A 256 7.31 -19.51 -2.95
N GLY A 257 6.92 -20.78 -3.07
CA GLY A 257 7.78 -21.82 -3.64
C GLY A 257 8.13 -21.59 -5.12
N SER A 258 7.30 -20.81 -5.82
CA SER A 258 7.46 -20.47 -7.25
C SER A 258 8.62 -19.50 -7.54
N LEU A 259 9.27 -18.93 -6.53
CA LEU A 259 10.30 -17.89 -6.69
C LEU A 259 11.73 -18.41 -6.49
N LEU A 260 11.91 -19.71 -6.18
CA LEU A 260 13.21 -20.33 -5.99
C LEU A 260 13.62 -21.14 -7.22
N SER A 261 14.89 -21.01 -7.62
CA SER A 261 15.48 -21.85 -8.66
C SER A 261 15.53 -23.32 -8.22
N GLN A 262 15.59 -24.25 -9.19
CA GLN A 262 15.73 -25.69 -8.90
C GLN A 262 16.94 -26.00 -8.01
N HIS A 263 18.05 -25.28 -8.19
CA HIS A 263 19.24 -25.42 -7.34
C HIS A 263 19.03 -24.90 -5.92
N GLU A 264 18.25 -23.83 -5.75
CA GLU A 264 17.91 -23.29 -4.42
C GLU A 264 16.97 -24.22 -3.68
N ILE A 265 16.02 -24.85 -4.39
CA ILE A 265 15.13 -25.87 -3.82
C ILE A 265 15.93 -27.10 -3.37
N GLN A 266 16.93 -27.52 -4.15
CA GLN A 266 17.83 -28.62 -3.76
C GLN A 266 18.66 -28.27 -2.52
N LEU A 267 19.19 -27.04 -2.46
CA LEU A 267 19.93 -26.54 -1.30
C LEU A 267 19.06 -26.45 -0.04
N CYS A 268 17.81 -25.99 -0.18
CA CYS A 268 16.84 -25.99 0.92
C CYS A 268 16.59 -27.40 1.46
N LYS A 269 16.48 -28.39 0.57
CA LYS A 269 16.31 -29.81 0.96
C LYS A 269 17.54 -30.37 1.68
N SER A 270 18.75 -30.05 1.23
CA SER A 270 19.98 -30.55 1.87
C SER A 270 20.23 -29.93 3.24
N LEU A 271 19.83 -28.66 3.42
CA LEU A 271 19.97 -27.93 4.68
C LEU A 271 18.75 -28.07 5.61
N ASN A 272 17.74 -28.87 5.23
CA ASN A 272 16.46 -29.00 5.92
C ASN A 272 15.80 -27.64 6.24
N LEU A 273 15.88 -26.70 5.30
CA LEU A 273 15.30 -25.36 5.39
C LEU A 273 13.99 -25.28 4.63
N GLN A 274 13.01 -24.61 5.24
CA GLN A 274 11.81 -24.22 4.52
C GLN A 274 12.15 -23.13 3.48
N PRO A 275 11.52 -23.13 2.29
CA PRO A 275 11.71 -22.09 1.27
C PRO A 275 11.69 -20.66 1.83
N VAL A 276 10.72 -20.36 2.71
CA VAL A 276 10.57 -19.03 3.34
C VAL A 276 11.77 -18.65 4.22
N GLN A 277 12.37 -19.62 4.92
CA GLN A 277 13.56 -19.40 5.75
C GLN A 277 14.76 -19.08 4.87
N TYR A 278 14.94 -19.81 3.77
CA TYR A 278 16.00 -19.54 2.79
C TYR A 278 15.84 -18.17 2.13
N THR A 279 14.63 -17.79 1.69
CA THR A 279 14.42 -16.48 1.04
C THR A 279 14.73 -15.32 1.98
N THR A 280 14.36 -15.47 3.26
CA THR A 280 14.66 -14.48 4.30
C THR A 280 16.16 -14.37 4.54
N LEU A 281 16.84 -15.52 4.71
CA LEU A 281 18.28 -15.57 4.91
C LEU A 281 19.07 -14.98 3.72
N LYS A 282 18.68 -15.34 2.49
CA LYS A 282 19.23 -14.80 1.24
C LYS A 282 19.10 -13.28 1.19
N SER A 283 17.92 -12.75 1.52
CA SER A 283 17.66 -11.30 1.51
C SER A 283 18.55 -10.55 2.51
N LEU A 284 18.72 -11.12 3.72
CA LEU A 284 19.57 -10.54 4.76
C LEU A 284 21.05 -10.54 4.35
N ILE A 285 21.56 -11.63 3.77
CA ILE A 285 22.96 -11.74 3.34
C ILE A 285 23.26 -10.75 2.21
N ILE A 286 22.37 -10.63 1.22
CA ILE A 286 22.53 -9.67 0.12
C ILE A 286 22.50 -8.23 0.65
N GLN A 287 21.55 -7.91 1.53
CA GLN A 287 21.45 -6.58 2.13
C GLN A 287 22.69 -6.23 2.97
N GLU A 288 23.20 -7.18 3.76
CA GLU A 288 24.42 -7.02 4.55
C GLU A 288 25.63 -6.73 3.65
N ASN A 289 25.77 -7.46 2.54
CA ASN A 289 26.88 -7.25 1.60
C ASN A 289 26.80 -5.90 0.86
N LEU A 290 25.61 -5.41 0.54
CA LEU A 290 25.41 -4.10 -0.08
C LEU A 290 25.79 -2.94 0.87
N LEU A 291 25.55 -3.10 2.17
CA LEU A 291 25.86 -2.09 3.18
C LEU A 291 27.33 -2.13 3.65
N SER A 292 28.01 -3.27 3.49
CA SER A 292 29.39 -3.46 3.99
C SER A 292 30.19 -4.45 3.11
N PRO A 293 30.66 -4.02 1.92
CA PRO A 293 31.21 -4.91 0.89
C PRO A 293 32.54 -5.62 1.22
N ASN A 294 33.16 -5.35 2.39
CA ASN A 294 34.50 -5.84 2.74
C ASN A 294 34.54 -6.78 3.97
N ARG A 295 33.40 -7.24 4.51
CA ARG A 295 33.40 -8.12 5.70
C ARG A 295 33.66 -9.61 5.42
N HIS A 296 33.45 -10.08 4.19
CA HIS A 296 33.49 -11.51 3.86
C HIS A 296 34.70 -11.92 3.01
N ARG A 297 35.84 -11.23 3.14
CA ARG A 297 36.97 -11.40 2.22
C ARG A 297 37.74 -12.72 2.34
N THR A 298 37.38 -13.59 3.29
CA THR A 298 37.93 -14.96 3.34
C THR A 298 37.01 -15.83 4.19
N LEU A 299 36.20 -16.66 3.54
CA LEU A 299 35.63 -17.85 4.16
C LEU A 299 36.21 -19.04 3.39
N GLU A 300 37.42 -19.47 3.76
CA GLU A 300 37.87 -20.83 3.45
C GLU A 300 36.99 -21.75 4.31
N ILE A 301 35.90 -22.27 3.73
CA ILE A 301 35.03 -23.21 4.43
C ILE A 301 35.63 -24.60 4.22
N ASP A 302 36.31 -25.09 5.25
CA ASP A 302 36.77 -26.47 5.30
C ASP A 302 35.54 -27.37 5.53
N ILE A 303 35.09 -28.05 4.48
CA ILE A 303 33.81 -28.79 4.40
C ILE A 303 33.70 -29.91 5.45
N ASN A 304 34.80 -30.27 6.11
CA ASN A 304 34.88 -31.32 7.15
C ASN A 304 34.83 -30.80 8.59
N SER A 305 34.65 -29.49 8.82
CA SER A 305 34.46 -28.92 10.15
C SER A 305 33.03 -29.15 10.65
N SER A 306 32.87 -29.60 11.89
CA SER A 306 31.58 -29.92 12.51
C SER A 306 30.71 -28.70 12.88
N ASP A 307 31.20 -27.47 12.67
CA ASP A 307 30.51 -26.22 13.00
C ASP A 307 30.33 -25.29 11.78
N VAL A 308 29.92 -25.84 10.64
CA VAL A 308 29.51 -25.00 9.49
C VAL A 308 28.09 -24.51 9.70
N SER A 309 27.92 -23.20 9.93
CA SER A 309 26.59 -22.65 10.13
C SER A 309 25.81 -22.65 8.81
N VAL A 310 24.48 -22.79 8.90
CA VAL A 310 23.58 -22.70 7.74
C VAL A 310 23.79 -21.37 6.97
N LYS A 311 24.13 -20.29 7.68
CA LYS A 311 24.43 -18.98 7.09
C LYS A 311 25.67 -19.05 6.19
N ASP A 312 26.70 -19.81 6.57
CA ASP A 312 27.96 -19.90 5.81
C ASP A 312 27.76 -20.68 4.50
N VAL A 313 27.03 -21.79 4.52
CA VAL A 313 26.71 -22.57 3.31
C VAL A 313 25.91 -21.75 2.32
N VAL A 314 24.91 -20.99 2.80
CA VAL A 314 24.09 -20.12 1.95
C VAL A 314 24.90 -18.94 1.42
N THR A 315 25.79 -18.36 2.22
CA THR A 315 26.69 -17.27 1.78
C THR A 315 27.64 -17.75 0.69
N HIS A 316 28.20 -18.95 0.85
CA HIS A 316 29.06 -19.59 -0.16
C HIS A 316 28.30 -19.85 -1.47
N TYR A 317 27.09 -20.41 -1.39
CA TYR A 317 26.24 -20.62 -2.56
C TYR A 317 25.92 -19.31 -3.29
N LEU A 318 25.62 -18.22 -2.57
CA LEU A 318 25.33 -16.91 -3.16
C LEU A 318 26.57 -16.27 -3.80
N SER A 319 27.75 -16.48 -3.22
CA SER A 319 29.03 -16.08 -3.83
C SER A 319 29.29 -16.87 -5.11
N TYR A 320 29.19 -18.20 -5.08
CA TYR A 320 29.36 -19.06 -6.26
C TYR A 320 28.35 -18.72 -7.37
N SER A 321 27.12 -18.38 -7.00
CA SER A 321 26.06 -18.00 -7.92
C SER A 321 26.18 -16.54 -8.43
N GLY A 322 27.23 -15.82 -8.06
CA GLY A 322 27.51 -14.46 -8.54
C GLY A 322 26.67 -13.33 -7.92
N TRP A 323 25.92 -13.61 -6.85
CA TRP A 323 25.07 -12.61 -6.19
C TRP A 323 25.86 -11.69 -5.24
N LEU A 324 27.10 -12.06 -4.88
CA LEU A 324 27.98 -11.32 -3.98
C LEU A 324 29.27 -10.90 -4.72
N PRO A 325 29.33 -9.69 -5.33
CA PRO A 325 30.54 -9.22 -6.00
C PRO A 325 31.64 -8.93 -4.98
N GLY A 326 32.82 -9.54 -5.15
CA GLY A 326 34.01 -9.30 -4.31
C GLY A 326 34.39 -10.43 -3.33
N VAL A 327 33.63 -11.52 -3.28
CA VAL A 327 34.02 -12.75 -2.57
C VAL A 327 34.67 -13.69 -3.61
N SER A 328 35.98 -13.92 -3.49
CA SER A 328 36.67 -14.91 -4.34
C SER A 328 36.45 -16.30 -3.75
N VAL A 329 35.85 -17.19 -4.54
CA VAL A 329 35.80 -18.62 -4.24
C VAL A 329 37.14 -19.19 -4.72
N VAL A 330 37.99 -19.66 -3.80
CA VAL A 330 39.14 -20.51 -4.11
C VAL A 330 38.83 -21.90 -3.62
#